data_AF-A0A7U3ZNW9-F1
#
_entry.id   AF-A0A7U3ZNW9-F1
#
_cell.length_a   1.000
_cell.length_b   1.000
_cell.length_c   1.000
_cell.angle_alpha   90.00
_cell.angle_beta   90.00
_cell.angle_gamma   90.00
#
_symmetry.space_group_name_H-M   'P 1'
#
loop_
_entity.id
_entity.type
_entity.pdbx_description
1 polymer ?
#
loop_
_entity_poly.entity_id
_entity_poly.type
_entity_poly.pdbx_seq_one_letter_code
_entity_poly.pdbx_strand_id
1 'polypeptide(L)'
;MNPKTQQVIALKNEGWSLRNIAQEVGVSTYTVREIIARTDAPTVPTSEATGIGSINPINDNSRAKLSLTKRFNLLVAELVENSDDCTWLFEEWDDSIHKAKRILDDVLKVCEEEGIEPETLAIYQHTQQLIESMTQVYEFDMENNEESIHFDLSEEIQDDLVDLEISSFEDEFEGKKGSFERKSINPDEDE
;
A
#
# COMPACT_ATOMS: atom_id res chain seq x y z
N MET A 1 0.61 17.22 24.69
CA MET A 1 0.44 15.94 23.96
C MET A 1 -1.00 15.50 24.18
N ASN A 2 -1.74 15.17 23.11
CA ASN A 2 -3.16 14.81 23.22
C ASN A 2 -3.31 13.43 23.91
N PRO A 3 -4.21 13.25 24.89
CA PRO A 3 -4.39 11.96 25.58
C PRO A 3 -4.68 10.80 24.59
N LYS A 4 -5.42 11.06 23.51
CA LYS A 4 -5.68 10.05 22.47
C LYS A 4 -4.40 9.63 21.72
N THR A 5 -3.49 10.56 21.49
CA THR A 5 -2.19 10.29 20.85
C THR A 5 -1.32 9.37 21.71
N GLN A 6 -1.28 9.58 23.03
CA GLN A 6 -0.52 8.72 23.94
C GLN A 6 -1.09 7.30 24.00
N GLN A 7 -2.42 7.17 23.98
CA GLN A 7 -3.10 5.88 23.98
C GLN A 7 -2.85 5.09 22.68
N VAL A 8 -2.91 5.76 21.52
CA VAL A 8 -2.56 5.15 20.22
C VAL A 8 -1.13 4.59 20.23
N ILE A 9 -0.16 5.35 20.74
CA ILE A 9 1.25 4.93 20.78
C ILE A 9 1.45 3.76 21.74
N ALA A 10 0.81 3.79 22.92
CA ALA A 10 0.91 2.73 23.90
C ALA A 10 0.38 1.40 23.34
N LEU A 11 -0.82 1.41 22.77
CA LEU A 11 -1.43 0.21 22.18
C LEU A 11 -0.63 -0.31 20.98
N LYS A 12 -0.06 0.59 20.15
CA LYS A 12 0.81 0.18 19.05
C LYS A 12 2.09 -0.51 19.56
N ASN A 13 2.70 -0.01 20.64
CA ASN A 13 3.88 -0.63 21.26
C ASN A 13 3.56 -1.96 21.95
N GLU A 14 2.30 -2.17 22.36
CA GLU A 14 1.78 -3.46 22.84
C GLU A 14 1.46 -4.45 21.72
N GLY A 15 1.67 -4.06 20.45
CA GLY A 15 1.47 -4.94 19.28
C GLY A 15 0.04 -5.00 18.77
N TRP A 16 -0.84 -4.09 19.18
CA TRP A 16 -2.23 -4.08 18.72
C TRP A 16 -2.34 -3.68 17.24
N SER A 17 -3.32 -4.27 16.54
CA SER A 17 -3.65 -3.88 15.17
C SER A 17 -4.25 -2.48 15.12
N LEU A 18 -4.07 -1.77 13.99
CA LEU A 18 -4.56 -0.39 13.82
C LEU A 18 -6.08 -0.29 13.99
N ARG A 19 -6.81 -1.33 13.58
CA ARG A 19 -8.27 -1.45 13.74
C ARG A 19 -8.67 -1.55 15.21
N ASN A 20 -8.00 -2.41 15.98
CA ASN A 20 -8.29 -2.55 17.41
C ASN A 20 -7.97 -1.26 18.16
N ILE A 21 -6.88 -0.58 17.79
CA ILE A 21 -6.53 0.74 18.35
C ILE A 21 -7.60 1.79 18.00
N ALA A 22 -8.04 1.83 16.74
CA ALA A 22 -9.06 2.77 16.27
C ALA A 22 -10.40 2.57 17.02
N GLN A 23 -10.80 1.32 17.20
CA GLN A 23 -12.00 0.94 17.95
C GLN A 23 -11.89 1.28 19.43
N GLU A 24 -10.76 0.98 20.07
CA GLU A 24 -10.51 1.26 21.49
C GLU A 24 -10.44 2.76 21.79
N VAL A 25 -9.81 3.55 20.90
CA VAL A 25 -9.63 5.00 21.08
C VAL A 25 -10.84 5.81 20.55
N GLY A 26 -11.75 5.15 19.83
CA GLY A 26 -12.92 5.77 19.20
C GLY A 26 -12.52 6.82 18.17
N VAL A 27 -11.62 6.46 17.25
CA VAL A 27 -11.16 7.29 16.12
C VAL A 27 -11.08 6.43 14.86
N SER A 28 -10.95 7.05 13.69
CA SER A 28 -10.74 6.28 12.44
C SER A 28 -9.35 5.66 12.40
N THR A 29 -9.20 4.53 11.69
CA THR A 29 -7.91 3.89 11.38
C THR A 29 -6.94 4.85 10.68
N TYR A 30 -7.45 5.73 9.82
CA TYR A 30 -6.69 6.83 9.22
C TYR A 30 -6.06 7.74 10.28
N THR A 31 -6.82 8.14 11.30
CA THR A 31 -6.33 9.00 12.39
C THR A 31 -5.24 8.30 13.20
N VAL A 32 -5.38 6.99 13.43
CA VAL A 32 -4.36 6.16 14.09
C VAL A 32 -3.07 6.11 13.26
N ARG A 33 -3.17 5.87 11.95
CA ARG A 33 -2.04 5.86 11.01
C ARG A 33 -1.33 7.22 10.98
N GLU A 34 -2.08 8.31 10.91
CA GLU A 34 -1.54 9.68 10.90
C GLU A 34 -0.78 10.00 12.20
N ILE A 35 -1.31 9.54 13.34
CA ILE A 35 -0.65 9.71 14.64
C ILE A 35 0.68 8.94 14.69
N ILE A 36 0.69 7.67 14.28
CA ILE A 36 1.88 6.81 14.29
C ILE A 36 2.95 7.38 13.35
N ALA A 37 2.56 7.74 12.12
CA ALA A 37 3.46 8.32 11.12
C ALA A 37 4.12 9.63 11.59
N ARG A 38 3.40 10.42 12.40
CA ARG A 38 3.94 11.66 13.00
C ARG A 38 4.90 11.40 14.15
N THR A 39 4.76 10.28 14.86
CA THR A 39 5.65 9.92 15.98
C THR A 39 6.87 9.12 15.57
N ASP A 40 6.78 8.34 14.50
CA ASP A 40 7.93 7.61 13.92
C ASP A 40 8.76 8.47 12.96
N ALA A 41 8.29 9.68 12.65
CA ALA A 41 9.09 10.64 11.90
C ALA A 41 10.33 11.04 12.75
N PRO A 42 11.56 10.86 12.23
CA PRO A 42 12.76 11.32 12.94
C PRO A 42 12.65 12.83 13.12
N THR A 43 12.63 13.29 14.38
CA THR A 43 12.75 14.71 14.70
C THR A 43 14.07 15.22 14.14
N VAL A 44 14.03 15.89 13.00
CA VAL A 44 15.19 16.60 12.47
C VAL A 44 15.48 17.74 13.43
N PRO A 45 16.66 17.80 14.07
CA PRO A 45 17.02 18.94 14.88
C PRO A 45 17.25 20.14 13.95
N THR A 46 16.43 21.17 14.09
CA THR A 46 16.71 22.51 13.58
C THR A 46 17.98 23.02 14.28
N SER A 47 19.13 22.85 13.65
CA SER A 47 20.37 23.52 14.06
C SER A 47 20.64 24.68 13.11
N GLU A 48 20.64 25.88 13.69
CA GLU A 48 21.13 27.09 13.08
C GLU A 48 22.64 27.01 12.80
N ALA A 49 22.99 27.62 11.67
CA ALA A 49 24.26 28.28 11.36
C ALA A 49 25.53 27.45 11.05
N THR A 50 26.18 27.99 10.01
CA THR A 50 27.61 27.93 9.62
C THR A 50 28.14 26.71 8.87
N GLY A 51 28.67 26.99 7.67
CA GLY A 51 29.82 26.26 7.15
C GLY A 51 29.66 25.67 5.75
N ILE A 52 29.94 26.51 4.74
CA ILE A 52 30.60 26.21 3.46
C ILE A 52 30.92 24.72 3.23
N GLY A 53 30.16 24.07 2.35
CA GLY A 53 30.48 22.75 1.81
C GLY A 53 29.57 22.47 0.65
N SER A 54 30.13 22.34 -0.55
CA SER A 54 29.41 21.99 -1.77
C SER A 54 28.55 20.75 -1.55
N ILE A 55 27.23 20.94 -1.48
CA ILE A 55 26.29 19.83 -1.53
C ILE A 55 25.97 19.65 -3.00
N ASN A 56 26.55 18.60 -3.61
CA ASN A 56 26.07 18.10 -4.88
C ASN A 56 24.55 17.92 -4.80
N PRO A 57 23.78 18.28 -5.84
CA PRO A 57 22.38 17.90 -5.91
C PRO A 57 22.33 16.37 -6.00
N ILE A 58 22.08 15.71 -4.87
CA ILE A 58 21.61 14.33 -4.89
C ILE A 58 20.23 14.42 -5.56
N ASN A 59 20.23 14.04 -6.83
CA ASN A 59 19.17 14.08 -7.83
C ASN A 59 17.78 13.88 -7.19
N ASP A 60 16.88 14.86 -7.31
CA ASP A 60 15.52 14.79 -6.75
C ASP A 60 14.78 13.50 -7.19
N ASN A 61 15.13 12.99 -8.37
CA ASN A 61 14.61 11.74 -8.92
C ASN A 61 15.01 10.50 -8.10
N SER A 62 16.22 10.44 -7.54
CA SER A 62 16.63 9.29 -6.71
C SER A 62 15.80 9.19 -5.43
N ARG A 63 15.36 10.33 -4.87
CA ARG A 63 14.41 10.34 -3.75
C ARG A 63 12.99 9.96 -4.18
N ALA A 64 12.55 10.43 -5.35
CA ALA A 64 11.25 10.08 -5.91
C ALA A 64 11.14 8.57 -6.16
N LYS A 65 12.14 7.97 -6.80
CA LYS A 65 12.23 6.52 -7.03
C LYS A 65 12.16 5.70 -5.75
N LEU A 66 12.99 6.02 -4.77
CA LEU A 66 12.95 5.34 -3.46
C LEU A 66 11.60 5.48 -2.77
N SER A 67 10.97 6.66 -2.88
CA SER A 67 9.63 6.91 -2.35
C SER A 67 8.57 6.06 -3.05
N LEU A 68 8.68 5.89 -4.37
CA LEU A 68 7.75 5.06 -5.15
C LEU A 68 7.86 3.59 -4.83
N THR A 69 9.08 3.04 -4.80
CA THR A 69 9.34 1.65 -4.38
C THR A 69 8.72 1.37 -3.01
N LYS A 70 8.93 2.28 -2.04
CA LYS A 70 8.34 2.14 -0.70
C LYS A 70 6.82 2.21 -0.71
N ARG A 71 6.24 3.16 -1.43
CA ARG A 71 4.77 3.29 -1.52
C ARG A 71 4.13 2.07 -2.16
N PHE A 72 4.76 1.51 -3.18
CA PHE A 72 4.31 0.30 -3.83
C PHE A 72 4.38 -0.90 -2.87
N ASN A 73 5.52 -1.17 -2.24
CA ASN A 73 5.63 -2.29 -1.29
C ASN A 73 4.70 -2.12 -0.08
N LEU A 74 4.46 -0.89 0.39
CA LEU A 74 3.48 -0.63 1.46
C LEU A 74 2.04 -0.95 1.02
N LEU A 75 1.70 -0.72 -0.26
CA LEU A 75 0.39 -1.08 -0.79
C LEU A 75 0.24 -2.61 -0.88
N VAL A 76 1.28 -3.30 -1.36
CA VAL A 76 1.31 -4.77 -1.38
C VAL A 76 1.14 -5.34 0.02
N ALA A 77 1.93 -4.86 0.98
CA ALA A 77 1.81 -5.25 2.38
C ALA A 77 0.43 -4.94 2.96
N GLU A 78 -0.19 -3.81 2.64
CA GLU A 78 -1.55 -3.48 3.07
C GLU A 78 -2.59 -4.47 2.51
N LEU A 79 -2.42 -4.94 1.28
CA LEU A 79 -3.30 -5.96 0.70
C LEU A 79 -3.14 -7.31 1.42
N VAL A 80 -1.90 -7.72 1.68
CA VAL A 80 -1.59 -8.97 2.37
C VAL A 80 -2.01 -8.93 3.85
N GLU A 81 -1.71 -7.86 4.59
CA GLU A 81 -2.04 -7.76 6.02
C GLU A 81 -3.55 -7.74 6.30
N ASN A 82 -4.35 -7.23 5.38
CA ASN A 82 -5.81 -7.23 5.53
C ASN A 82 -6.46 -8.43 4.82
N SER A 83 -5.69 -9.44 4.39
CA SER A 83 -6.20 -10.70 3.83
C SER A 83 -6.82 -11.62 4.89
N ASP A 84 -6.37 -11.54 6.14
CA ASP A 84 -6.76 -12.45 7.23
C ASP A 84 -8.27 -12.44 7.53
N ASP A 85 -8.95 -11.31 7.31
CA ASP A 85 -10.41 -11.19 7.53
C ASP A 85 -11.24 -11.43 6.24
N CYS A 86 -10.60 -11.59 5.07
CA CYS A 86 -11.22 -11.83 3.74
C CYS A 86 -12.43 -10.93 3.40
N THR A 87 -12.53 -9.77 4.05
CA THR A 87 -13.69 -8.88 3.99
C THR A 87 -13.22 -7.44 4.09
N TRP A 88 -13.40 -6.66 3.03
CA TRP A 88 -13.09 -5.23 3.01
C TRP A 88 -14.35 -4.42 2.75
N LEU A 89 -14.42 -3.21 3.30
CA LEU A 89 -15.44 -2.26 2.85
C LEU A 89 -15.13 -1.80 1.41
N PHE A 90 -16.16 -1.52 0.61
CA PHE A 90 -15.97 -0.97 -0.74
C PHE A 90 -15.07 0.27 -0.76
N GLU A 91 -15.21 1.13 0.25
CA GLU A 91 -14.38 2.33 0.40
C GLU A 91 -12.89 1.99 0.60
N GLU A 92 -12.57 0.95 1.37
CA GLU A 92 -11.19 0.53 1.63
C GLU A 92 -10.54 -0.06 0.37
N TRP A 93 -11.34 -0.80 -0.41
CA TRP A 93 -10.90 -1.37 -1.67
C TRP A 93 -10.71 -0.30 -2.75
N ASP A 94 -11.69 0.60 -2.91
CA ASP A 94 -11.62 1.74 -3.85
C ASP A 94 -10.44 2.67 -3.51
N ASP A 95 -10.22 2.95 -2.22
CA ASP A 95 -9.05 3.72 -1.77
C ASP A 95 -7.74 3.05 -2.20
N SER A 96 -7.67 1.73 -2.14
CA SER A 96 -6.46 0.98 -2.52
C SER A 96 -6.24 0.95 -4.03
N ILE A 97 -7.31 0.84 -4.82
CA ILE A 97 -7.24 1.04 -6.28
C ILE A 97 -6.74 2.45 -6.60
N HIS A 98 -7.25 3.47 -5.92
CA HIS A 98 -6.81 4.86 -6.11
C HIS A 98 -5.34 5.08 -5.73
N LYS A 99 -4.86 4.46 -4.65
CA LYS A 99 -3.42 4.49 -4.29
C LYS A 99 -2.56 3.86 -5.39
N ALA A 100 -2.97 2.71 -5.90
CA ALA A 100 -2.27 2.01 -6.99
C ALA A 100 -2.19 2.89 -8.26
N LYS A 101 -3.31 3.49 -8.68
CA LYS A 101 -3.36 4.41 -9.83
C LYS A 101 -2.43 5.61 -9.66
N ARG A 102 -2.40 6.22 -8.46
CA ARG A 102 -1.45 7.32 -8.17
C ARG A 102 0.01 6.89 -8.23
N ILE A 103 0.34 5.68 -7.77
CA ILE A 103 1.70 5.15 -7.89
C ILE A 103 2.05 5.00 -9.37
N LEU A 104 1.15 4.45 -10.18
CA LEU A 104 1.36 4.28 -11.61
C LEU A 104 1.60 5.62 -12.33
N ASP A 105 0.78 6.63 -12.04
CA ASP A 105 0.95 7.98 -12.60
C ASP A 105 2.31 8.59 -12.24
N ASP A 106 2.74 8.44 -10.99
CA ASP A 106 4.04 8.93 -10.53
C ASP A 106 5.22 8.15 -11.16
N VAL A 107 5.07 6.84 -11.36
CA VAL A 107 6.06 6.01 -12.08
C VAL A 107 6.21 6.49 -13.51
N LEU A 108 5.11 6.69 -14.22
CA LEU A 108 5.10 7.18 -15.60
C LEU A 108 5.80 8.53 -15.73
N LYS A 109 5.55 9.43 -14.79
CA LYS A 109 6.21 10.74 -14.76
C LYS A 109 7.72 10.62 -14.60
N VAL A 110 8.20 9.79 -13.68
CA VAL A 110 9.65 9.57 -13.50
C VAL A 110 10.26 8.93 -14.75
N CYS A 111 9.55 8.00 -15.40
CA CYS A 111 10.01 7.37 -16.63
C CYS A 111 10.12 8.38 -17.78
N GLU A 112 9.14 9.27 -17.94
CA GLU A 112 9.15 10.35 -18.94
C GLU A 112 10.33 11.31 -18.72
N GLU A 113 10.56 11.73 -17.48
CA GLU A 113 11.65 12.64 -17.12
C GLU A 113 13.05 12.05 -17.36
N GLU A 114 13.19 10.73 -17.22
CA GLU A 114 14.47 10.03 -17.40
C GLU A 114 14.65 9.32 -18.74
N GLY A 115 13.60 9.27 -19.58
CA GLY A 115 13.62 8.56 -20.85
C GLY A 115 13.70 7.04 -20.69
N ILE A 116 13.08 6.50 -19.64
CA ILE A 116 12.97 5.06 -19.38
C ILE A 116 11.67 4.56 -20.01
N GLU A 117 11.71 3.40 -20.67
CA GLU A 117 10.50 2.72 -21.15
C GLU A 117 9.81 2.05 -19.95
N PRO A 118 8.61 2.51 -19.53
CA PRO A 118 7.97 2.02 -18.31
C PRO A 118 7.65 0.52 -18.37
N GLU A 119 7.41 -0.03 -19.56
CA GLU A 119 7.10 -1.44 -19.78
C GLU A 119 8.24 -2.37 -19.36
N THR A 120 9.47 -1.85 -19.24
CA THR A 120 10.64 -2.61 -18.80
C THR A 120 10.74 -2.73 -17.28
N LEU A 121 10.02 -1.89 -16.53
CA LEU A 121 10.10 -1.82 -15.07
C LEU A 121 9.10 -2.76 -14.39
N ALA A 122 9.58 -3.52 -13.41
CA ALA A 122 8.73 -4.36 -12.58
C ALA A 122 7.66 -3.56 -11.84
N ILE A 123 8.01 -2.38 -11.27
CA ILE A 123 7.05 -1.52 -10.56
C ILE A 123 5.85 -1.13 -11.42
N TYR A 124 6.09 -0.85 -12.71
CA TYR A 124 5.04 -0.46 -13.64
C TYR A 124 4.12 -1.65 -13.91
N GLN A 125 4.70 -2.79 -14.31
CA GLN A 125 3.96 -4.00 -14.65
C GLN A 125 3.16 -4.54 -13.45
N HIS A 126 3.78 -4.61 -12.28
CA HIS A 126 3.12 -5.11 -11.06
C HIS A 126 2.00 -4.16 -10.60
N THR A 127 2.21 -2.84 -10.69
CA THR A 127 1.14 -1.88 -10.36
C THR A 127 -0.04 -2.01 -11.31
N GLN A 128 0.19 -2.24 -12.62
CA GLN A 128 -0.89 -2.50 -13.57
C GLN A 128 -1.66 -3.79 -13.26
N GLN A 129 -0.95 -4.89 -13.01
CA GLN A 129 -1.56 -6.18 -12.66
C GLN A 129 -2.44 -6.07 -11.41
N LEU A 130 -1.96 -5.32 -10.41
CA LEU A 130 -2.67 -5.09 -9.15
C LEU A 130 -3.95 -4.26 -9.38
N ILE A 131 -3.88 -3.18 -10.16
CA ILE A 131 -5.07 -2.38 -10.51
C ILE A 131 -6.10 -3.21 -11.27
N GLU A 132 -5.66 -3.97 -12.29
CA GLU A 132 -6.56 -4.79 -13.11
C GLU A 132 -7.29 -5.81 -12.25
N SER A 133 -6.53 -6.57 -11.45
CA SER A 133 -7.10 -7.61 -10.60
C SER A 133 -8.03 -7.04 -9.54
N MET A 134 -7.65 -5.93 -8.90
CA MET A 134 -8.50 -5.28 -7.92
C MET A 134 -9.80 -4.74 -8.53
N THR A 135 -9.72 -4.18 -9.74
CA THR A 135 -10.90 -3.63 -10.44
C THR A 135 -11.87 -4.75 -10.82
N GLN A 136 -11.38 -5.92 -11.25
CA GLN A 136 -12.23 -7.05 -11.58
C GLN A 136 -13.05 -7.55 -10.39
N VAL A 137 -12.43 -7.65 -9.20
CA VAL A 137 -13.16 -8.03 -7.97
C VAL A 137 -14.19 -6.96 -7.61
N TYR A 138 -13.82 -5.67 -7.70
CA TYR A 138 -14.70 -4.55 -7.40
C TYR A 138 -15.95 -4.51 -8.29
N GLU A 139 -15.76 -4.65 -9.61
CA GLU A 139 -16.86 -4.65 -10.58
C GLU A 139 -17.80 -5.84 -10.36
N PHE A 140 -17.26 -7.02 -10.05
CA PHE A 140 -18.05 -8.21 -9.78
C PHE A 140 -18.96 -8.05 -8.55
N ASP A 141 -18.43 -7.58 -7.43
CA ASP A 141 -19.21 -7.49 -6.18
C ASP A 141 -20.17 -6.28 -6.17
N MET A 142 -19.84 -5.18 -6.86
CA MET A 142 -20.78 -4.07 -7.04
C MET A 142 -22.04 -4.48 -7.81
N GLU A 143 -21.94 -5.35 -8.81
CA GLU A 143 -23.11 -5.85 -9.56
C GLU A 143 -24.08 -6.63 -8.66
N ASN A 144 -23.59 -7.18 -7.55
CA ASN A 144 -24.38 -7.92 -6.56
C ASN A 144 -24.95 -7.02 -5.43
N ASN A 145 -24.65 -5.72 -5.45
CA ASN A 145 -25.17 -4.72 -4.51
C ASN A 145 -24.86 -5.04 -3.03
N GLU A 146 -23.67 -5.59 -2.79
CA GLU A 146 -23.14 -5.85 -1.45
C GLU A 146 -22.60 -4.54 -0.82
N GLU A 147 -22.44 -4.50 0.51
CA GLU A 147 -21.82 -3.36 1.24
C GLU A 147 -20.34 -3.62 1.58
N SER A 148 -19.87 -4.84 1.33
CA SER A 148 -18.49 -5.29 1.52
C SER A 148 -18.06 -6.18 0.36
N ILE A 149 -16.76 -6.22 0.11
CA ILE A 149 -16.14 -7.09 -0.89
C ILE A 149 -15.58 -8.30 -0.16
N HIS A 150 -16.01 -9.49 -0.60
CA HIS A 150 -15.52 -10.77 -0.11
C HIS A 150 -14.60 -11.38 -1.15
N PHE A 151 -13.33 -11.49 -0.81
CA PHE A 151 -12.31 -12.04 -1.71
C PHE A 151 -11.49 -13.09 -0.98
N ASP A 152 -10.98 -14.06 -1.74
CA ASP A 152 -10.01 -15.01 -1.21
C ASP A 152 -8.62 -14.54 -1.58
N LEU A 153 -7.84 -14.18 -0.58
CA LEU A 153 -6.40 -14.16 -0.70
C LEU A 153 -5.91 -15.45 -0.05
N SER A 154 -6.02 -16.56 -0.78
CA SER A 154 -5.44 -17.84 -0.37
C SER A 154 -3.94 -17.66 -0.11
N GLU A 155 -3.32 -18.55 0.68
CA GLU A 155 -1.85 -18.50 0.89
C GLU A 155 -1.08 -18.40 -0.43
N GLU A 156 -1.57 -19.04 -1.49
CA GLU A 156 -1.01 -18.96 -2.85
C GLU A 156 -1.08 -17.54 -3.44
N ILE A 157 -2.21 -16.84 -3.30
CA ILE A 157 -2.36 -15.47 -3.82
C ILE A 157 -1.58 -14.47 -2.92
N GLN A 158 -1.50 -14.73 -1.61
CA GLN A 158 -0.65 -13.94 -0.72
C GLN A 158 0.83 -14.08 -1.08
N ASP A 159 1.29 -15.31 -1.35
CA ASP A 159 2.65 -15.57 -1.82
C ASP A 159 2.89 -14.87 -3.17
N ASP A 160 1.94 -14.94 -4.11
CA ASP A 160 2.00 -14.23 -5.40
C ASP A 160 2.08 -12.71 -5.22
N LEU A 161 1.33 -12.14 -4.26
CA LEU A 161 1.37 -10.71 -3.94
C LEU A 161 2.71 -10.30 -3.35
N VAL A 162 3.26 -11.07 -2.42
CA VAL A 162 4.59 -10.84 -1.85
C VAL A 162 5.66 -10.93 -2.93
N ASP A 163 5.50 -11.85 -3.89
CA ASP A 163 6.37 -11.97 -5.07
C ASP A 163 6.33 -10.72 -5.99
N LEU A 164 5.32 -9.84 -5.85
CA LEU A 164 5.29 -8.55 -6.55
C LEU A 164 6.20 -7.50 -5.90
N GLU A 165 6.62 -7.67 -4.65
CA GLU A 165 7.51 -6.71 -3.98
C GLU A 165 8.79 -6.49 -4.78
N ILE A 166 9.20 -5.22 -4.87
CA ILE A 166 10.38 -4.81 -5.61
C ILE A 166 11.45 -4.31 -4.65
N SER A 167 12.71 -4.60 -4.96
CA SER A 167 13.86 -4.14 -4.22
C SER A 167 14.26 -2.71 -4.61
N SER A 168 14.06 -2.35 -5.87
CA SER A 168 14.39 -1.03 -6.40
C SER A 168 13.42 -0.57 -7.48
N PHE A 169 13.46 0.72 -7.82
CA PHE A 169 12.63 1.26 -8.91
C PHE A 169 13.07 0.72 -10.27
N GLU A 170 14.37 0.49 -10.44
CA GLU A 170 15.00 0.01 -11.66
C GLU A 170 14.93 -1.51 -11.85
N ASP A 171 14.22 -2.25 -10.99
CA ASP A 171 14.09 -3.70 -11.12
C ASP A 171 13.42 -4.03 -12.47
N GLU A 172 14.09 -4.88 -13.26
CA GLU A 172 13.59 -5.33 -14.56
C GLU A 172 12.43 -6.31 -14.38
N PHE A 173 11.43 -6.21 -15.24
CA PHE A 173 10.31 -7.15 -15.22
C PHE A 173 10.71 -8.50 -15.83
N GLU A 174 10.79 -9.55 -15.02
CA GLU A 174 11.15 -10.91 -15.45
C GLU A 174 9.97 -11.76 -15.97
N GLY A 175 8.76 -11.19 -16.06
CA GLY A 175 7.61 -11.86 -16.70
C GLY A 175 6.74 -12.72 -15.77
N LYS A 176 6.89 -12.64 -14.45
CA LYS A 176 5.92 -13.24 -13.51
C LYS A 176 4.61 -12.41 -13.52
N LYS A 177 3.47 -13.08 -13.64
CA LYS A 177 2.15 -12.47 -13.52
C LYS A 177 1.53 -12.94 -12.21
N GLY A 178 1.27 -12.01 -11.30
CA GLY A 178 0.35 -12.27 -10.18
C GLY A 178 -1.08 -12.21 -10.69
N SER A 179 -1.93 -13.17 -10.28
CA SER A 179 -3.36 -13.17 -10.61
C SER A 179 -4.15 -13.38 -9.34
N PHE A 180 -5.20 -12.58 -9.14
CA PHE A 180 -6.14 -12.79 -8.05
C PHE A 180 -7.26 -13.69 -8.57
N GLU A 181 -7.57 -14.77 -7.85
CA GLU A 181 -8.75 -15.60 -8.14
C GLU A 181 -9.79 -15.42 -7.03
N ARG A 182 -11.07 -15.30 -7.40
CA ARG A 182 -12.18 -15.19 -6.44
C ARG A 182 -12.45 -16.54 -5.79
N LYS A 183 -12.70 -16.60 -4.46
CA LYS A 183 -13.40 -17.77 -3.90
C LYS A 183 -14.82 -17.80 -4.44
N SER A 184 -15.18 -18.90 -5.07
CA SER A 184 -16.58 -19.27 -5.17
C SER A 184 -17.07 -19.63 -3.77
N ILE A 185 -17.75 -18.71 -3.08
CA ILE A 185 -18.48 -19.05 -1.87
C ILE A 185 -19.72 -19.82 -2.34
N ASN A 186 -19.70 -21.16 -2.22
CA ASN A 186 -20.91 -21.95 -2.37
C ASN A 186 -21.80 -21.70 -1.15
N PRO A 187 -23.01 -21.12 -1.30
CA PRO A 187 -23.88 -20.84 -0.17
C PRO A 187 -24.54 -22.10 0.44
N ASP A 188 -24.19 -23.30 -0.02
CA ASP A 188 -24.87 -24.56 0.33
C ASP A 188 -24.04 -25.52 1.22
N GLU A 189 -22.88 -25.12 1.77
CA GLU A 189 -22.05 -25.98 2.64
C GLU A 189 -22.15 -25.69 4.15
N ASP A 190 -23.29 -25.18 4.61
CA ASP A 190 -23.69 -25.23 6.02
C ASP A 190 -25.11 -25.84 6.13
N GLU A 191 -25.19 -27.18 6.00
CA GLU A 191 -26.31 -28.00 6.50
C GLU A 191 -25.83 -29.06 7.51
#